data_AF-A0A7S3IVP8-F1
#
_entry.id   AF-A0A7S3IVP8-F1
#
_cell.length_a   1.000
_cell.length_b   1.000
_cell.length_c   1.000
_cell.angle_alpha   90.00
_cell.angle_beta   90.00
_cell.angle_gamma   90.00
#
_symmetry.space_group_name_H-M   'P 1'
#
loop_
_entity.id
_entity.type
_entity.pdbx_description
1 polymer ?
#
loop_
_entity_poly.entity_id
_entity_poly.type
_entity_poly.pdbx_seq_one_letter_code
_entity_poly.pdbx_strand_id
1 'polypeptide(L)'
;IDLKVAERAIPTAIFESEPSIKEKYLKKWLKDASMKNFDIRNILDWEYYKERLGGSIQKIVTIPAALQKCMNPIPKIAYPDWLHKRIKANDDKFKQKDMKHFFQVAPKNEVRAIEDLATMGVLSTQAAQKMKIAKAQKETEKLHFEKYSKIEDCPKPESE
;
A
#
# COMPACT_ATOMS: atom_id res chain seq x y z
N ILE A 1 24.33 -14.83 -9.79
CA ILE A 1 24.14 -16.11 -10.51
C ILE A 1 22.65 -16.19 -10.84
N ASP A 2 22.27 -15.85 -12.06
CA ASP A 2 20.87 -15.87 -12.50
C ASP A 2 20.52 -17.26 -13.06
N LEU A 3 20.54 -18.27 -12.17
CA LEU A 3 20.14 -19.64 -12.49
C LEU A 3 18.71 -19.87 -12.01
N LYS A 4 17.94 -20.64 -12.80
CA LYS A 4 16.57 -21.03 -12.45
C LYS A 4 16.52 -21.70 -11.06
N VAL A 5 15.48 -21.41 -10.29
CA VAL A 5 15.29 -21.96 -8.93
C VAL A 5 15.41 -23.49 -8.89
N ALA A 6 14.91 -24.18 -9.93
CA ALA A 6 14.96 -25.64 -10.02
C ALA A 6 16.39 -26.20 -10.12
N GLU A 7 17.33 -25.46 -10.72
CA GLU A 7 18.72 -25.91 -10.88
C GLU A 7 19.55 -25.74 -9.60
N ARG A 8 18.99 -25.03 -8.61
CA ARG A 8 19.64 -24.72 -7.32
C ARG A 8 19.13 -25.59 -6.17
N ALA A 9 18.31 -26.60 -6.47
CA ALA A 9 17.76 -27.50 -5.46
C ALA A 9 18.82 -28.50 -4.96
N ILE A 10 18.98 -28.59 -3.63
CA ILE A 10 19.92 -29.50 -2.96
C ILE A 10 19.12 -30.42 -2.03
N PRO A 11 19.29 -31.76 -2.10
CA PRO A 11 18.66 -32.69 -1.16
C PRO A 11 19.17 -32.48 0.26
N THR A 12 18.27 -32.38 1.24
CA THR A 12 18.64 -32.15 2.65
C THR A 12 19.47 -33.28 3.26
N ALA A 13 19.28 -34.52 2.78
CA ALA A 13 20.02 -35.70 3.23
C ALA A 13 21.56 -35.57 3.09
N ILE A 14 22.05 -34.69 2.21
CA ILE A 14 23.50 -34.48 2.07
C ILE A 14 24.12 -33.92 3.34
N PHE A 15 23.37 -33.15 4.14
CA PHE A 15 23.87 -32.53 5.36
C PHE A 15 24.05 -33.54 6.51
N GLU A 16 23.41 -34.71 6.43
CA GLU A 16 23.55 -35.82 7.38
C GLU A 16 24.64 -36.83 6.97
N SER A 17 25.07 -36.79 5.70
CA SER A 17 26.10 -37.68 5.17
C SER A 17 27.52 -37.39 5.68
N GLU A 18 28.40 -38.38 5.52
CA GLU A 18 29.84 -38.31 5.79
C GLU A 18 30.48 -37.05 5.16
N PRO A 19 31.44 -36.37 5.84
CA PRO A 19 32.03 -35.12 5.34
C PRO A 19 32.63 -35.23 3.92
N SER A 20 33.27 -36.35 3.59
CA SER A 20 33.89 -36.58 2.27
C SER A 20 32.85 -36.68 1.14
N ILE A 21 31.71 -37.31 1.42
CA ILE A 21 30.58 -37.42 0.48
C ILE A 21 29.94 -36.03 0.30
N LYS A 22 29.67 -35.36 1.42
CA LYS A 22 29.10 -34.00 1.44
C LYS A 22 29.91 -33.03 0.61
N GLU A 23 31.22 -32.96 0.83
CA GLU A 23 32.14 -32.08 0.07
C GLU A 23 32.08 -32.37 -1.44
N LYS A 24 32.18 -33.65 -1.84
CA LYS A 24 32.20 -34.05 -3.25
C LYS A 24 30.93 -33.63 -3.99
N TYR A 25 29.75 -33.86 -3.42
CA TYR A 25 28.48 -33.53 -4.07
C TYR A 25 28.15 -32.04 -4.01
N LEU A 26 28.47 -31.36 -2.90
CA LEU A 26 28.25 -29.91 -2.81
C LEU A 26 29.10 -29.14 -3.82
N LYS A 27 30.38 -29.48 -4.00
CA LYS A 27 31.23 -28.88 -5.04
C LYS A 27 30.66 -29.10 -6.45
N LYS A 28 30.11 -30.29 -6.70
CA LYS A 28 29.48 -30.63 -7.99
C LYS A 28 28.20 -29.84 -8.24
N TRP A 29 27.31 -29.71 -7.25
CA TRP A 29 26.02 -29.03 -7.40
C TRP A 29 26.13 -27.51 -7.39
N LEU A 30 27.01 -26.96 -6.55
CA LEU A 30 27.26 -25.51 -6.47
C LEU A 30 28.17 -25.01 -7.61
N LYS A 31 28.78 -25.94 -8.37
CA LYS A 31 29.75 -25.65 -9.45
C LYS A 31 30.95 -24.82 -8.95
N ASP A 32 31.34 -25.00 -7.69
CA ASP A 32 32.47 -24.33 -7.06
C ASP A 32 33.44 -25.37 -6.49
N ALA A 33 34.54 -25.61 -7.20
CA ALA A 33 35.56 -26.56 -6.80
C ALA A 33 36.49 -26.02 -5.68
N SER A 34 36.50 -24.71 -5.47
CA SER A 34 37.40 -24.02 -4.53
C SER A 34 36.82 -23.90 -3.12
N MET A 35 35.53 -24.21 -2.95
CA MET A 35 34.81 -24.13 -1.69
C MET A 35 35.45 -25.02 -0.61
N LYS A 36 35.78 -24.43 0.54
CA LYS A 36 36.33 -25.11 1.73
C LYS A 36 35.39 -25.09 2.94
N ASN A 37 34.41 -24.18 2.94
CA ASN A 37 33.45 -24.03 4.03
C ASN A 37 32.09 -24.57 3.58
N PHE A 38 31.63 -25.65 4.20
CA PHE A 38 30.37 -26.33 3.89
C PHE A 38 29.30 -26.11 4.97
N ASP A 39 29.40 -25.02 5.74
CA ASP A 39 28.32 -24.63 6.63
C ASP A 39 27.05 -24.30 5.84
N ILE A 40 25.92 -24.81 6.33
CA ILE A 40 24.61 -24.70 5.71
C ILE A 40 24.26 -23.22 5.49
N ARG A 41 24.60 -22.35 6.45
CA ARG A 41 24.29 -20.92 6.39
C ARG A 41 24.92 -20.20 5.20
N ASN A 42 26.06 -20.70 4.70
CA ASN A 42 26.77 -20.12 3.56
C ASN A 42 26.25 -20.65 2.22
N ILE A 43 25.60 -21.81 2.23
CA ILE A 43 25.07 -22.48 1.03
C ILE A 43 23.64 -22.02 0.73
N LEU A 44 22.87 -21.66 1.75
CA LEU A 44 21.49 -21.23 1.60
C LEU A 44 21.37 -19.89 0.86
N ASP A 45 20.46 -19.86 -0.11
CA ASP A 45 20.02 -18.62 -0.75
C ASP A 45 19.02 -17.89 0.16
N TRP A 46 19.55 -17.06 1.05
CA TRP A 46 18.74 -16.27 1.96
C TRP A 46 17.81 -15.29 1.26
N GLU A 47 18.17 -14.80 0.08
CA GLU A 47 17.35 -13.83 -0.66
C GLU A 47 16.06 -14.49 -1.15
N TYR A 48 16.17 -15.70 -1.71
CA TYR A 48 15.01 -16.50 -2.11
C TYR A 48 14.01 -16.73 -0.97
N TYR A 49 14.51 -17.11 0.22
CA TYR A 49 13.64 -17.34 1.38
C TYR A 49 13.07 -16.05 1.96
N LYS A 50 13.84 -14.95 1.96
CA LYS A 50 13.36 -13.62 2.37
C LYS A 50 12.22 -13.13 1.48
N GLU A 51 12.37 -13.23 0.16
CA GLU A 51 11.32 -12.84 -0.80
C GLU A 51 10.05 -13.67 -0.60
N ARG A 52 10.18 -14.99 -0.47
CA ARG A 52 9.05 -15.90 -0.29
C ARG A 52 8.30 -15.66 1.03
N LEU A 53 9.03 -15.43 2.11
CA LEU A 53 8.46 -15.05 3.40
C LEU A 53 7.76 -13.70 3.30
N GLY A 54 8.42 -12.71 2.69
CA GLY A 54 7.85 -11.38 2.44
C GLY A 54 6.54 -11.43 1.68
N GLY A 55 6.46 -12.22 0.60
CA GLY A 55 5.22 -12.42 -0.16
C GLY A 55 4.10 -13.11 0.64
N SER A 56 4.45 -14.00 1.57
CA SER A 56 3.47 -14.65 2.45
C SER A 56 2.92 -13.67 3.49
N ILE A 57 3.80 -12.89 4.11
CA ILE A 57 3.43 -11.82 5.06
C ILE A 57 2.58 -10.76 4.36
N GLN A 58 2.92 -10.38 3.12
CA GLN A 58 2.11 -9.43 2.36
C GLN A 58 0.66 -9.91 2.18
N LYS A 59 0.46 -11.18 1.83
CA LYS A 59 -0.87 -11.75 1.59
C LYS A 59 -1.70 -11.86 2.87
N ILE A 60 -1.07 -12.25 3.97
CA ILE A 60 -1.78 -12.53 5.24
C ILE A 60 -1.99 -11.25 6.06
N VAL A 61 -1.01 -10.34 6.05
CA VAL A 61 -0.97 -9.21 6.98
C VAL A 61 -1.04 -7.88 6.24
N THR A 62 -0.06 -7.58 5.39
CA THR A 62 0.14 -6.22 4.88
C THR A 62 -0.96 -5.75 3.90
N ILE A 63 -1.39 -6.61 2.98
CA ILE A 63 -2.45 -6.29 2.00
C ILE A 63 -3.82 -6.15 2.68
N PRO A 64 -4.25 -7.09 3.56
CA PRO A 64 -5.49 -6.92 4.33
C PRO A 64 -5.51 -5.64 5.15
N ALA A 65 -4.41 -5.32 5.85
CA ALA A 65 -4.29 -4.10 6.64
C ALA A 65 -4.53 -2.85 5.77
N ALA A 66 -3.90 -2.78 4.59
CA ALA A 66 -4.09 -1.67 3.67
C ALA A 66 -5.53 -1.56 3.14
N LEU A 67 -6.17 -2.70 2.82
CA LEU A 67 -7.57 -2.72 2.37
C LEU A 67 -8.55 -2.30 3.47
N GLN A 68 -8.21 -2.57 4.73
CA GLN A 68 -8.93 -2.10 5.92
C GLN A 68 -8.62 -0.64 6.28
N LYS A 69 -7.76 0.02 5.49
CA LYS A 69 -7.28 1.40 5.71
C LYS A 69 -6.50 1.57 7.01
N CYS A 70 -5.85 0.49 7.48
CA CYS A 70 -4.87 0.54 8.56
C CYS A 70 -3.48 0.83 7.97
N MET A 71 -2.61 1.46 8.77
CA MET A 71 -1.21 1.64 8.41
C MET A 71 -0.48 0.30 8.29
N ASN A 72 0.63 0.26 7.56
CA ASN A 72 1.44 -0.96 7.44
C ASN A 72 1.98 -1.35 8.82
N PRO A 73 1.58 -2.49 9.40
CA PRO A 73 2.08 -2.93 10.70
C PRO A 73 3.56 -3.37 10.63
N ILE A 74 4.09 -3.68 9.44
CA ILE A 74 5.46 -4.16 9.25
C ILE A 74 6.19 -3.30 8.20
N PRO A 75 6.82 -2.18 8.60
CA PRO A 75 7.47 -1.25 7.67
C PRO A 75 8.63 -1.85 6.86
N LYS A 76 9.29 -2.89 7.38
CA LYS A 76 10.38 -3.60 6.69
C LYS A 76 9.93 -4.26 5.39
N ILE A 77 8.63 -4.59 5.29
CA ILE A 77 8.05 -5.24 4.12
C ILE A 77 7.16 -4.20 3.44
N ALA A 78 7.64 -3.69 2.31
CA ALA A 78 6.90 -2.73 1.52
C ALA A 78 5.64 -3.35 0.89
N TYR A 79 4.66 -2.51 0.59
CA TYR A 79 3.53 -2.89 -0.26
C TYR A 79 4.02 -3.30 -1.65
N PRO A 80 3.32 -4.24 -2.32
CA PRO A 80 3.50 -4.44 -3.75
C PRO A 80 3.29 -3.13 -4.53
N ASP A 81 4.03 -2.94 -5.62
CA ASP A 81 4.01 -1.68 -6.39
C ASP A 81 2.60 -1.26 -6.85
N TRP A 82 1.79 -2.22 -7.30
CA TRP A 82 0.41 -1.96 -7.73
C TRP A 82 -0.46 -1.40 -6.59
N LEU A 83 -0.27 -1.91 -5.36
CA LEU A 83 -1.00 -1.47 -4.18
C LEU A 83 -0.46 -0.12 -3.70
N HIS A 84 0.85 0.04 -3.69
CA HIS A 84 1.51 1.28 -3.30
C HIS A 84 1.08 2.45 -4.21
N LYS A 85 1.03 2.24 -5.53
CA LYS A 85 0.53 3.22 -6.51
C LYS A 85 -0.92 3.59 -6.25
N ARG A 86 -1.77 2.61 -5.93
CA ARG A 86 -3.19 2.82 -5.62
C ARG A 86 -3.38 3.63 -4.34
N ILE A 87 -2.61 3.34 -3.29
CA ILE A 87 -2.63 4.11 -2.03
C ILE A 87 -2.20 5.55 -2.30
N LYS A 88 -1.07 5.76 -2.99
CA LYS A 88 -0.59 7.11 -3.34
C LYS A 88 -1.62 7.92 -4.14
N ALA A 89 -2.27 7.31 -5.13
CA ALA A 89 -3.32 7.99 -5.91
C ALA A 89 -4.57 8.33 -5.05
N ASN A 90 -4.87 7.50 -4.04
CA ASN A 90 -5.97 7.76 -3.11
C ASN A 90 -5.62 8.84 -2.07
N ASP A 91 -4.37 8.96 -1.65
CA ASP A 91 -3.94 9.95 -0.65
C ASP A 91 -3.55 11.29 -1.29
N ASP A 92 -3.49 11.37 -2.63
CA ASP A 92 -3.19 12.60 -3.35
C ASP A 92 -4.25 13.68 -3.08
N LYS A 93 -3.78 14.89 -2.72
CA LYS A 93 -4.62 16.06 -2.49
C LYS A 93 -5.20 16.60 -3.80
N PHE A 94 -4.45 16.50 -4.88
CA PHE A 94 -4.79 17.09 -6.17
C PHE A 94 -5.30 16.03 -7.14
N LYS A 95 -6.54 15.61 -6.94
CA LYS A 95 -7.19 14.65 -7.84
C LYS A 95 -7.90 15.35 -8.98
N GLN A 96 -7.75 14.83 -10.20
CA GLN A 96 -8.57 15.23 -11.32
C GLN A 96 -10.03 14.90 -11.00
N LYS A 97 -10.89 15.92 -11.02
CA LYS A 97 -12.33 15.75 -10.80
C LYS A 97 -13.01 15.42 -12.12
N ASP A 98 -14.03 14.57 -12.06
CA ASP A 98 -14.89 14.31 -13.21
C ASP A 98 -15.57 15.61 -13.67
N MET A 99 -15.80 15.75 -14.98
CA MET A 99 -16.50 16.88 -15.59
C MET A 99 -17.85 17.13 -14.94
N LYS A 100 -18.56 16.07 -14.55
CA LYS A 100 -19.82 16.13 -13.79
C LYS A 100 -19.72 16.91 -12.48
N HIS A 101 -18.53 17.00 -11.88
CA HIS A 101 -18.33 17.78 -10.66
C HIS A 101 -18.44 19.29 -10.89
N PHE A 102 -18.19 19.76 -12.12
CA PHE A 102 -18.21 21.19 -12.46
C PHE A 102 -19.60 21.65 -12.93
N PHE A 103 -20.46 20.74 -13.40
CA PHE A 103 -21.80 21.06 -13.86
C PHE A 103 -22.82 20.90 -12.74
N GLN A 104 -23.47 21.99 -12.35
CA GLN A 104 -24.64 21.96 -11.47
C GLN A 104 -25.90 22.17 -12.31
N VAL A 105 -26.95 21.40 -12.02
CA VAL A 105 -28.27 21.62 -12.63
C VAL A 105 -28.77 22.98 -12.15
N ALA A 106 -28.94 23.91 -13.09
CA ALA A 106 -29.55 25.19 -12.80
C ALA A 106 -30.95 24.96 -12.20
N PRO A 107 -31.34 25.70 -11.14
CA PRO A 107 -32.70 25.62 -10.64
C PRO A 107 -33.65 25.93 -11.80
N LYS A 108 -34.66 25.08 -12.01
CA LYS A 108 -35.79 25.44 -12.87
C LYS A 108 -36.44 26.65 -12.24
N ASN A 109 -36.13 27.84 -12.75
CA ASN A 109 -36.99 28.98 -12.55
C ASN A 109 -38.31 28.59 -13.21
N GLU A 110 -39.31 28.23 -12.40
CA GLU A 110 -40.68 28.50 -12.80
C GLU A 110 -40.69 29.97 -13.20
N VAL A 111 -40.97 30.22 -14.48
CA VAL A 111 -41.01 31.55 -15.06
C VAL A 111 -42.09 32.31 -14.30
N ARG A 112 -41.71 32.99 -13.21
CA ARG A 112 -42.49 34.10 -12.70
C ARG A 112 -42.31 35.20 -13.74
N ALA A 113 -43.44 35.67 -14.23
CA ALA A 113 -43.57 36.68 -15.25
C ALA A 113 -42.56 37.81 -15.05
N ILE A 114 -42.00 38.26 -16.16
CA ILE A 114 -41.04 39.34 -16.27
C ILE A 114 -41.73 40.63 -15.86
N GLU A 115 -41.66 41.01 -14.59
CA GLU A 115 -41.84 42.40 -14.14
C GLU A 115 -40.81 42.71 -13.03
N ASP A 116 -40.01 43.74 -13.30
CA ASP A 116 -39.09 44.48 -12.41
C ASP A 116 -37.81 43.78 -11.90
N LEU A 117 -36.77 43.84 -12.74
CA LEU A 117 -35.37 43.62 -12.36
C LEU A 117 -34.53 44.89 -12.61
N ALA A 118 -34.77 45.93 -11.83
CA ALA A 118 -33.81 47.00 -11.63
C ALA A 118 -33.54 47.16 -10.13
N THR A 119 -32.28 46.96 -9.75
CA THR A 119 -31.69 47.35 -8.45
C THR A 119 -31.79 46.33 -7.30
N MET A 120 -30.61 45.76 -6.99
CA MET A 120 -30.23 44.95 -5.80
C MET A 120 -30.47 43.43 -5.87
N GLY A 121 -29.39 42.63 -5.89
CA GLY A 121 -29.52 41.19 -5.59
C GLY A 121 -28.36 40.24 -5.89
N VAL A 122 -27.28 40.66 -6.55
CA VAL A 122 -26.22 39.72 -7.00
C VAL A 122 -25.19 39.37 -5.90
N LEU A 123 -25.22 40.06 -4.75
CA LEU A 123 -24.24 39.87 -3.66
C LEU A 123 -24.62 38.78 -2.63
N SER A 124 -25.89 38.36 -2.54
CA SER A 124 -26.34 37.44 -1.47
C SER A 124 -26.13 35.95 -1.77
N THR A 125 -26.09 35.56 -3.05
CA THR A 125 -26.01 34.17 -3.48
C THR A 125 -24.62 33.57 -3.27
N GLN A 126 -23.56 34.35 -3.49
CA GLN A 126 -22.17 33.90 -3.34
C GLN A 126 -21.81 33.59 -1.87
N ALA A 127 -22.30 34.40 -0.92
CA ALA A 127 -22.07 34.18 0.50
C ALA A 127 -22.77 32.91 1.02
N ALA A 128 -24.01 32.67 0.57
CA ALA A 128 -24.75 31.45 0.89
C ALA A 128 -24.09 30.19 0.31
N GLN A 129 -23.51 30.28 -0.90
CA GLN A 129 -22.80 29.18 -1.54
C GLN A 129 -21.50 28.84 -0.81
N LYS A 130 -20.70 29.85 -0.40
CA LYS A 130 -19.49 29.66 0.41
C LYS A 130 -19.80 29.01 1.77
N MET A 131 -20.88 29.42 2.44
CA MET A 131 -21.30 28.83 3.72
C MET A 131 -21.72 27.36 3.58
N LYS A 132 -22.42 26.99 2.49
CA LYS A 132 -22.81 25.59 2.23
C LYS A 132 -21.58 24.70 1.98
N ILE A 133 -20.61 25.18 1.22
CA ILE A 133 -19.36 24.45 0.95
C ILE A 133 -18.56 24.24 2.24
N ALA A 134 -18.40 25.29 3.06
CA ALA A 134 -17.69 25.19 4.34
C ALA A 134 -18.36 24.21 5.31
N LYS A 135 -19.71 24.20 5.34
CA LYS A 135 -20.47 23.26 6.17
C LYS A 135 -20.28 21.81 5.72
N ALA A 136 -20.33 21.55 4.41
CA ALA A 136 -20.10 20.23 3.84
C ALA A 136 -18.66 19.73 4.11
N GLN A 137 -17.66 20.61 4.02
CA GLN A 137 -16.27 20.28 4.36
C GLN A 137 -16.12 19.88 5.83
N LYS A 138 -16.73 20.65 6.74
CA LYS A 138 -16.72 20.35 8.18
C LYS A 138 -17.41 19.03 8.51
N GLU A 139 -18.46 18.70 7.78
CA GLU A 139 -19.21 17.45 7.95
C GLU A 139 -18.40 16.24 7.46
N THR A 140 -17.69 16.37 6.33
CA THR A 140 -16.75 15.33 5.85
C THR A 140 -15.56 15.12 6.78
N GLU A 141 -15.00 16.19 7.37
CA GLU A 141 -13.91 16.09 8.36
C GLU A 141 -14.36 15.40 9.65
N LYS A 142 -15.57 15.71 10.13
CA LYS A 142 -16.17 15.02 11.29
C LYS A 142 -16.35 13.53 11.02
N LEU A 143 -16.90 13.18 9.86
CA LEU A 143 -17.09 11.78 9.44
C LEU A 143 -15.76 11.02 9.33
N HIS A 144 -14.70 11.69 8.87
CA HIS A 144 -13.35 11.14 8.83
C HIS A 144 -12.83 10.92 10.26
N PHE A 145 -12.87 11.94 11.12
CA PHE A 145 -12.39 11.83 12.50
C PHE A 145 -13.12 10.71 13.27
N GLU A 146 -14.44 10.65 13.17
CA GLU A 146 -15.25 9.63 13.85
C GLU A 146 -14.92 8.20 13.38
N LYS A 147 -14.57 8.04 12.09
CA LYS A 147 -14.21 6.75 11.52
C LYS A 147 -12.84 6.23 11.96
N TYR A 148 -11.86 7.12 12.14
CA TYR A 148 -10.48 6.73 12.47
C TYR A 148 -10.14 6.90 13.96
N SER A 149 -10.94 7.62 14.74
CA SER A 149 -10.73 7.85 16.19
C SER A 149 -10.78 6.59 17.07
N LYS A 150 -11.38 5.50 16.58
CA LYS A 150 -11.55 4.24 17.33
C LYS A 150 -10.46 3.21 17.02
N ILE A 151 -9.55 3.52 16.11
CA ILE A 151 -8.42 2.65 15.79
C ILE A 151 -7.34 2.98 16.83
N GLU A 152 -7.02 2.02 17.70
CA GLU A 152 -5.88 2.17 18.61
C GLU A 152 -4.60 2.34 17.78
N ASP A 153 -3.89 3.44 18.03
CA ASP A 153 -2.62 3.71 17.39
C ASP A 153 -1.61 2.62 17.77
N CYS A 154 -0.85 2.12 16.78
CA CYS A 154 0.20 1.14 17.03
C CYS A 154 1.20 1.72 18.05
N PRO A 155 1.48 1.03 19.17
CA PRO A 155 2.43 1.51 20.15
C PRO A 155 3.79 1.72 19.48
N LYS A 156 4.44 2.84 19.80
CA LYS A 156 5.76 3.16 19.25
C LYS A 156 6.72 2.04 19.64
N PRO A 157 7.61 1.60 18.72
CA PRO A 157 8.59 0.58 19.06
C PRO A 157 9.44 1.10 20.22
N GLU A 158 9.53 0.30 21.28
CA GLU A 158 10.42 0.56 22.41
C GLU A 158 11.85 0.62 21.87
N SER A 159 12.53 1.74 22.14
CA SER A 159 13.93 1.91 21.78
C SER A 159 14.79 1.06 22.71
N GLU A 160 15.28 -0.08 22.21
CA GLU A 160 16.47 -0.75 22.73
C GLU A 160 17.74 -0.15 22.11
#